data_AF-A0A350ESR2-F1
#
_entry.id   AF-A0A350ESR2-F1
#
_cell.length_a   1.000
_cell.length_b   1.000
_cell.length_c   1.000
_cell.angle_alpha   90.00
_cell.angle_beta   90.00
_cell.angle_gamma   90.00
#
_symmetry.space_group_name_H-M   'P 1'
#
loop_
_entity.id
_entity.type
_entity.pdbx_description
1 polymer ?
#
loop_
_entity_poly.entity_id
_entity_poly.type
_entity_poly.pdbx_seq_one_letter_code
_entity_poly.pdbx_strand_id
1 'polypeptide(L)'
;MKSRSQWIALAAFLLTFAWLAGEPSGVASLWPSVLAIALAFISRNIHLSLFTGAFAGALLLTRGNPAAAFLDLFEKHLLPALTDGWNISVLVFTLMMGGLVELLNRGGGMQALAQRFLRGSASPRRAGLGVYGLGWILFIDGLANAMLVGKSMRPITDRVKMSREKLAFIVDSTSSPIAGLSLISTWVAYELSVIQQGFANAGQPDTAAFPVLLESIPYRFYNILLLLIVFLVIWYGRDLGPMREAESRAGKGDIPVTQVPPARLPGDRNVAPPPAPVWPVVLCLATLIFGVFAGLYWQGGGTVTTFSLGTMIDAFGRANAALVFVWATAATALLAMVLNRWTGSHGRDESVVQPFFDGMNQLFLPALILVFAWMLNSVIKELGAAKYLAGLLGEAMHPGWLPALTFLLGAVISFSTGTS
;
A
#
# COMPACT_ATOMS: atom_id res chain seq x y z
N MET A 1 21.53 22.49 2.85
CA MET A 1 20.07 22.25 2.76
C MET A 1 19.49 21.55 3.99
N LYS A 2 20.11 20.47 4.52
CA LYS A 2 19.61 19.77 5.73
C LYS A 2 19.43 20.64 6.99
N SER A 3 20.29 21.63 7.25
CA SER A 3 20.14 22.48 8.43
C SER A 3 18.94 23.44 8.35
N ARG A 4 18.62 23.96 7.15
CA ARG A 4 17.48 24.88 6.97
C ARG A 4 16.14 24.16 7.17
N SER A 5 15.98 22.94 6.66
CA SER A 5 14.75 22.18 6.85
C SER A 5 14.53 21.78 8.32
N GLN A 6 15.60 21.52 9.07
CA GLN A 6 15.52 21.25 10.52
C GLN A 6 15.08 22.47 11.32
N TRP A 7 15.61 23.66 11.02
CA TRP A 7 15.16 24.90 11.67
C TRP A 7 13.72 25.25 11.34
N ILE A 8 13.28 25.03 10.10
CA ILE A 8 11.89 25.23 9.69
C ILE A 8 10.97 24.24 10.40
N ALA A 9 11.37 22.96 10.51
CA ALA A 9 10.60 21.95 11.22
C ALA A 9 10.47 22.27 12.71
N LEU A 10 11.55 22.74 13.34
CA LEU A 10 11.54 23.18 14.73
C LEU A 10 10.64 24.41 14.92
N ALA A 11 10.77 25.42 14.05
CA ALA A 11 9.92 26.61 14.09
C ALA A 11 8.45 26.25 13.91
N ALA A 12 8.13 25.40 12.93
CA ALA A 12 6.78 24.88 12.72
C ALA A 12 6.26 24.15 13.96
N PHE A 13 7.08 23.32 14.62
CA PHE A 13 6.69 22.68 15.86
C PHE A 13 6.46 23.67 17.00
N LEU A 14 7.31 24.69 17.16
CA LEU A 14 7.16 25.70 18.20
C LEU A 14 5.88 26.54 18.06
N LEU A 15 5.34 26.67 16.84
CA LEU A 15 4.03 27.29 16.62
C LEU A 15 2.89 26.55 17.34
N THR A 16 3.08 25.29 17.75
CA THR A 16 2.12 24.56 18.60
C THR A 16 1.80 25.32 19.89
N PHE A 17 2.79 26.02 20.48
CA PHE A 17 2.55 26.78 21.71
C PHE A 17 1.66 28.01 21.48
N ALA A 18 1.60 28.55 20.27
CA ALA A 18 0.70 29.65 19.94
C ALA A 18 -0.78 29.21 19.99
N TRP A 19 -1.05 27.93 19.76
CA TRP A 19 -2.41 27.37 19.79
C TRP A 19 -2.90 27.05 21.21
N LEU A 20 -2.04 27.11 22.22
CA LEU A 20 -2.42 26.90 23.63
C LEU A 20 -3.31 28.02 24.18
N ALA A 21 -3.32 29.19 23.54
CA ALA A 21 -4.16 30.32 23.95
C ALA A 21 -5.63 30.16 23.51
N GLY A 22 -5.93 29.23 22.58
CA GLY A 22 -7.28 28.95 22.09
C GLY A 22 -7.94 27.74 22.79
N GLU A 23 -9.23 27.54 22.54
CA GLU A 23 -9.90 26.30 22.97
C GLU A 23 -9.33 25.09 22.21
N PRO A 24 -8.91 24.01 22.92
CA PRO A 24 -8.34 22.82 22.29
C PRO A 24 -9.26 22.16 21.25
N SER A 25 -10.58 22.32 21.40
CA SER A 25 -11.63 21.76 20.54
C SER A 25 -12.06 22.66 19.37
N GLY A 26 -11.38 23.80 19.17
CA GLY A 26 -11.61 24.72 18.05
C GLY A 26 -10.66 24.46 16.87
N VAL A 27 -10.27 25.52 16.16
CA VAL A 27 -9.26 25.45 15.06
C VAL A 27 -7.98 24.71 15.48
N ALA A 28 -7.59 24.84 16.76
CA ALA A 28 -6.41 24.19 17.34
C ALA A 28 -6.44 22.66 17.20
N SER A 29 -7.62 22.03 17.16
CA SER A 29 -7.73 20.57 17.02
C SER A 29 -7.21 20.06 15.67
N LEU A 30 -7.14 20.92 14.65
CA LEU A 30 -6.62 20.60 13.31
C LEU A 30 -5.11 20.80 13.19
N TRP A 31 -4.52 21.55 14.11
CA TRP A 31 -3.11 21.88 14.08
C TRP A 31 -2.20 20.64 14.03
N PRO A 32 -2.43 19.56 14.81
CA PRO A 32 -1.62 18.34 14.74
C PRO A 32 -1.55 17.73 13.33
N SER A 33 -2.68 17.68 12.63
CA SER A 33 -2.77 17.16 11.25
C SER A 33 -2.06 18.06 10.25
N VAL A 34 -2.30 19.37 10.34
CA VAL A 34 -1.66 20.37 9.48
C VAL A 34 -0.16 20.34 9.65
N LEU A 35 0.32 20.28 10.90
CA LEU A 35 1.73 20.19 11.21
C LEU A 35 2.33 18.89 10.67
N ALA A 36 1.68 17.74 10.86
CA ALA A 36 2.15 16.46 10.32
C ALA A 36 2.30 16.50 8.79
N ILE A 37 1.30 17.03 8.08
CA ILE A 37 1.33 17.14 6.62
C ILE A 37 2.41 18.13 6.17
N ALA A 38 2.48 19.32 6.78
CA ALA A 38 3.47 20.34 6.44
C ALA A 38 4.90 19.83 6.67
N LEU A 39 5.14 19.17 7.80
CA LEU A 39 6.44 18.56 8.10
C LEU A 39 6.77 17.42 7.15
N ALA A 40 5.78 16.62 6.71
CA ALA A 40 6.04 15.56 5.74
C ALA A 40 6.58 16.13 4.43
N PHE A 41 6.07 17.27 3.99
CA PHE A 41 6.58 17.99 2.81
C PHE A 41 7.95 18.62 3.02
N ILE A 42 8.15 19.31 4.14
CA ILE A 42 9.39 20.07 4.39
C ILE A 42 10.56 19.14 4.71
N SER A 43 10.31 18.13 5.56
CA SER A 43 11.34 17.21 6.04
C SER A 43 11.58 16.03 5.10
N ARG A 44 10.60 15.70 4.23
CA ARG A 44 10.56 14.47 3.43
C ARG A 44 10.74 13.21 4.29
N ASN A 45 10.30 13.28 5.55
CA ASN A 45 10.36 12.18 6.51
C ASN A 45 9.00 12.00 7.18
N ILE A 46 8.20 11.07 6.66
CA ILE A 46 6.82 10.85 7.12
C ILE A 46 6.76 10.38 8.58
N HIS A 47 7.72 9.55 9.02
CA HIS A 47 7.78 9.02 10.39
C HIS A 47 7.94 10.13 11.42
N LEU A 48 8.95 11.00 11.23
CA LEU A 48 9.16 12.14 12.13
C LEU A 48 7.98 13.11 12.09
N SER A 49 7.36 13.28 10.94
CA SER A 49 6.26 14.22 10.76
C SER A 49 4.99 13.76 11.47
N LEU A 50 4.62 12.49 11.35
CA LEU A 50 3.49 11.90 12.07
C LEU A 50 3.74 11.90 13.59
N PHE A 51 4.94 11.51 14.04
CA PHE A 51 5.29 11.54 15.45
C PHE A 51 5.23 12.97 16.02
N THR A 52 5.80 13.94 15.30
CA THR A 52 5.80 15.35 15.74
C THR A 52 4.39 15.93 15.75
N GLY A 53 3.54 15.58 14.78
CA GLY A 53 2.12 15.94 14.80
C GLY A 53 1.40 15.35 16.01
N ALA A 54 1.60 14.07 16.30
CA ALA A 54 0.97 13.41 17.44
C ALA A 54 1.43 14.03 18.77
N PHE A 55 2.73 14.31 18.88
CA PHE A 55 3.30 15.00 20.03
C PHE A 55 2.78 16.44 20.19
N ALA A 56 2.61 17.17 19.09
CA ALA A 56 2.02 18.50 19.10
C ALA A 56 0.57 18.47 19.60
N GLY A 57 -0.23 17.48 19.20
CA GLY A 57 -1.59 17.35 19.74
C GLY A 57 -1.62 16.92 21.21
N ALA A 58 -0.71 16.04 21.65
CA ALA A 58 -0.57 15.68 23.06
C ALA A 58 -0.15 16.90 23.91
N LEU A 59 0.67 17.80 23.36
CA LEU A 59 0.98 19.09 23.97
C LEU A 59 -0.26 19.98 24.15
N LEU A 60 -1.16 20.01 23.16
CA LEU A 60 -2.41 20.76 23.28
C LEU A 60 -3.31 20.17 24.38
N LEU A 61 -3.44 18.83 24.44
CA LEU A 61 -4.23 18.14 25.48
C LEU A 61 -3.69 18.38 26.89
N THR A 62 -2.36 18.43 27.03
CA THR A 62 -1.68 18.64 28.33
C THR A 62 -1.40 20.11 28.65
N ARG A 63 -2.05 21.05 27.93
CA ARG A 63 -1.92 22.50 28.12
C ARG A 63 -0.48 23.01 28.07
N GLY A 64 0.33 22.40 27.19
CA GLY A 64 1.69 22.85 26.89
C GLY A 64 2.78 22.23 27.77
N ASN A 65 2.47 21.26 28.62
CA ASN A 65 3.47 20.56 29.42
C ASN A 65 4.17 19.45 28.60
N PRO A 66 5.44 19.61 28.18
CA PRO A 66 6.08 18.65 27.28
C PRO A 66 6.38 17.30 27.93
N ALA A 67 6.64 17.27 29.24
CA ALA A 67 6.90 16.02 29.96
C ALA A 67 5.62 15.19 30.07
N ALA A 68 4.50 15.83 30.44
CA ALA A 68 3.20 15.17 30.47
C ALA A 68 2.77 14.71 29.07
N ALA A 69 2.92 15.57 28.06
CA ALA A 69 2.62 15.23 26.67
C ALA A 69 3.40 14.00 26.19
N PHE A 70 4.69 13.91 26.57
CA PHE A 70 5.52 12.78 26.21
C PHE A 70 5.01 11.50 26.86
N LEU A 71 4.74 11.50 28.17
CA LEU A 71 4.20 10.33 28.87
C LEU A 71 2.84 9.91 28.30
N ASP A 72 1.91 10.85 28.12
CA ASP A 72 0.58 10.59 27.57
C ASP A 72 0.67 9.99 26.16
N LEU A 73 1.63 10.43 25.34
CA LEU A 73 1.84 9.89 23.99
C LEU A 73 2.13 8.38 24.00
N PHE A 74 2.87 7.89 25.00
CA PHE A 74 3.15 6.46 25.13
C PHE A 74 2.03 5.72 25.86
N GLU A 75 1.57 6.24 27.01
CA GLU A 75 0.63 5.55 27.88
C GLU A 75 -0.81 5.55 27.35
N LYS A 76 -1.28 6.68 26.80
CA LYS A 76 -2.67 6.85 26.37
C LYS A 76 -2.88 6.67 24.86
N HIS A 77 -1.83 6.88 24.06
CA HIS A 77 -1.98 6.86 22.60
C HIS A 77 -1.24 5.69 21.94
N LEU A 78 0.01 5.39 22.29
CA LEU A 78 0.76 4.28 21.69
C LEU A 78 0.31 2.91 22.22
N LEU A 79 0.37 2.69 23.53
CA LEU A 79 0.11 1.38 24.12
C LEU A 79 -1.32 0.90 23.80
N PRO A 80 -2.38 1.70 23.99
CA PRO A 80 -3.73 1.29 23.62
C PRO A 80 -3.87 0.94 22.14
N ALA A 81 -3.19 1.69 21.25
CA ALA A 81 -3.21 1.41 19.82
C ALA A 81 -2.51 0.08 19.47
N LEU A 82 -1.47 -0.32 20.21
CA LEU A 82 -0.76 -1.59 20.02
C LEU A 82 -1.45 -2.78 20.71
N THR A 83 -2.26 -2.55 21.74
CA THR A 83 -3.05 -3.60 22.41
C THR A 83 -4.41 -3.84 21.77
N ASP A 84 -4.86 -2.94 20.91
CA ASP A 84 -6.10 -3.11 20.15
C ASP A 84 -5.98 -4.32 19.21
N GLY A 85 -6.92 -5.27 19.36
CA GLY A 85 -6.89 -6.55 18.65
C GLY A 85 -6.98 -6.40 17.13
N TRP A 86 -7.64 -5.36 16.64
CA TRP A 86 -7.74 -5.08 15.22
C TRP A 86 -6.42 -4.50 14.69
N ASN A 87 -5.91 -3.45 15.34
CA ASN A 87 -4.66 -2.80 14.95
C ASN A 87 -3.48 -3.78 14.96
N ILE A 88 -3.35 -4.60 16.00
CA ILE A 88 -2.27 -5.60 16.05
C ILE A 88 -2.43 -6.66 14.95
N SER A 89 -3.67 -7.05 14.62
CA SER A 89 -3.92 -7.97 13.51
C SER A 89 -3.53 -7.36 12.16
N VAL A 90 -3.86 -6.08 11.92
CA VAL A 90 -3.43 -5.32 10.74
C VAL A 90 -1.89 -5.24 10.67
N LEU A 91 -1.22 -4.97 11.79
CA LEU A 91 0.24 -4.88 11.87
C LEU A 91 0.91 -6.22 11.56
N VAL A 92 0.44 -7.30 12.20
CA VAL A 92 0.96 -8.66 12.00
C VAL A 92 0.71 -9.11 10.56
N PHE A 93 -0.50 -8.92 10.04
CA PHE A 93 -0.83 -9.23 8.65
C PHE A 93 0.11 -8.51 7.69
N THR A 94 0.32 -7.20 7.88
CA THR A 94 1.22 -6.40 7.03
C THR A 94 2.62 -7.01 6.99
N LEU A 95 3.23 -7.30 8.14
CA LEU A 95 4.57 -7.89 8.20
C LEU A 95 4.62 -9.28 7.56
N MET A 96 3.64 -10.14 7.88
CA MET A 96 3.56 -11.50 7.33
C MET A 96 3.37 -11.50 5.82
N MET A 97 2.62 -10.54 5.28
CA MET A 97 2.42 -10.37 3.85
C MET A 97 3.75 -10.04 3.16
N GLY A 98 4.57 -9.17 3.76
CA GLY A 98 5.92 -8.88 3.26
C GLY A 98 6.80 -10.12 3.22
N GLY A 99 6.77 -10.94 4.27
CA GLY A 99 7.47 -12.22 4.30
C GLY A 99 6.99 -13.21 3.24
N LEU A 100 5.67 -13.32 3.05
CA LEU A 100 5.07 -14.16 2.00
C LEU A 100 5.51 -13.69 0.60
N VAL A 101 5.44 -12.38 0.33
CA VAL A 101 5.86 -11.81 -0.95
C VAL A 101 7.33 -12.12 -1.25
N GLU A 102 8.21 -11.99 -0.26
CA GLU A 102 9.64 -12.31 -0.42
C GLU A 102 9.86 -13.82 -0.68
N LEU A 103 9.11 -14.70 -0.01
CA LEU A 103 9.15 -16.15 -0.28
C LEU A 103 8.72 -16.48 -1.73
N LEU A 104 7.68 -15.82 -2.24
CA LEU A 104 7.19 -16.01 -3.60
C LEU A 104 8.19 -15.48 -4.64
N ASN A 105 8.86 -14.36 -4.33
CA ASN A 105 9.88 -13.75 -5.17
C ASN A 105 11.14 -14.62 -5.27
N ARG A 106 11.68 -15.09 -4.14
CA ARG A 106 12.89 -15.94 -4.12
C ARG A 106 12.68 -17.34 -4.66
N GLY A 107 11.47 -17.88 -4.50
CA GLY A 107 11.12 -19.21 -5.02
C GLY A 107 11.20 -19.34 -6.55
N GLY A 108 11.37 -18.24 -7.29
CA GLY A 108 11.51 -18.20 -8.75
C GLY A 108 10.22 -18.45 -9.52
N GLY A 109 9.18 -18.96 -8.87
CA GLY A 109 7.90 -19.29 -9.50
C GLY A 109 7.17 -18.06 -10.07
N MET A 110 7.32 -16.89 -9.44
CA MET A 110 6.73 -15.65 -9.95
C MET A 110 7.41 -15.23 -11.27
N GLN A 111 8.73 -15.43 -11.39
CA GLN A 111 9.47 -15.20 -12.64
C GLN A 111 9.18 -16.27 -13.69
N ALA A 112 9.00 -17.52 -13.29
CA ALA A 112 8.57 -18.59 -14.20
C ALA A 112 7.15 -18.34 -14.75
N LEU A 113 6.24 -17.83 -13.91
CA LEU A 113 4.89 -17.45 -14.29
C LEU A 113 4.91 -16.33 -15.32
N ALA A 114 5.74 -15.31 -15.06
CA ALA A 114 6.04 -14.26 -16.02
C ALA A 114 6.54 -14.85 -17.35
N GLN A 115 7.60 -15.67 -17.32
CA GLN A 115 8.21 -16.31 -18.51
C GLN A 115 7.27 -17.18 -19.32
N ARG A 116 6.32 -17.87 -18.69
CA ARG A 116 5.33 -18.69 -19.40
C ARG A 116 4.36 -17.84 -20.23
N PHE A 117 4.02 -16.64 -19.73
CA PHE A 117 3.23 -15.64 -20.46
C PHE A 117 3.98 -15.01 -21.64
N LEU A 118 5.30 -15.20 -21.74
CA LEU A 118 6.17 -14.57 -22.75
C LEU A 118 6.24 -15.32 -24.09
N ARG A 119 5.74 -16.55 -24.15
CA ARG A 119 5.83 -17.40 -25.36
C ARG A 119 4.82 -16.91 -26.41
N GLY A 120 5.22 -15.95 -27.26
CA GLY A 120 4.46 -15.61 -28.48
C GLY A 120 4.35 -14.14 -28.88
N SER A 121 5.03 -13.22 -28.20
CA SER A 121 4.90 -11.77 -28.49
C SER A 121 5.76 -11.34 -29.68
N ALA A 122 5.16 -11.30 -30.87
CA ALA A 122 5.80 -10.84 -32.10
C ALA A 122 5.64 -9.32 -32.38
N SER A 123 4.78 -8.60 -31.63
CA SER A 123 4.50 -7.18 -31.88
C SER A 123 4.59 -6.32 -30.62
N PRO A 124 4.92 -5.00 -30.74
CA PRO A 124 4.94 -4.07 -29.61
C PRO A 124 3.62 -4.04 -28.82
N ARG A 125 2.48 -4.13 -29.51
CA ARG A 125 1.16 -4.19 -28.87
C ARG A 125 1.00 -5.45 -28.03
N ARG A 126 1.36 -6.63 -28.57
CA ARG A 126 1.29 -7.91 -27.83
C ARG A 126 2.25 -7.92 -26.65
N ALA A 127 3.46 -7.37 -26.81
CA ALA A 127 4.39 -7.21 -25.70
C ALA A 127 3.83 -6.31 -24.61
N GLY A 128 3.26 -5.14 -24.97
CA GLY A 128 2.64 -4.22 -24.02
C GLY A 128 1.44 -4.82 -23.29
N LEU A 129 0.56 -5.55 -24.00
CA LEU A 129 -0.54 -6.30 -23.39
C LEU A 129 -0.02 -7.43 -22.48
N GLY A 130 1.13 -8.02 -22.80
CA GLY A 130 1.82 -8.98 -21.93
C GLY A 130 2.31 -8.34 -20.64
N VAL A 131 2.90 -7.13 -20.70
CA VAL A 131 3.31 -6.35 -19.51
C VAL A 131 2.09 -6.07 -18.65
N TYR A 132 1.04 -5.52 -19.28
CA TYR A 132 -0.22 -5.16 -18.62
C TYR A 132 -0.90 -6.37 -17.96
N GLY A 133 -1.02 -7.48 -18.69
CA GLY A 133 -1.64 -8.71 -18.19
C GLY A 133 -0.83 -9.37 -17.06
N LEU A 134 0.49 -9.32 -17.13
CA LEU A 134 1.35 -9.82 -16.05
C LEU A 134 1.19 -8.97 -14.78
N GLY A 135 0.96 -7.66 -14.91
CA GLY A 135 0.60 -6.79 -13.79
C GLY A 135 -0.64 -7.28 -13.04
N TRP A 136 -1.68 -7.75 -13.74
CA TRP A 136 -2.89 -8.31 -13.13
C TRP A 136 -2.66 -9.63 -12.38
N ILE A 137 -1.69 -10.42 -12.84
CA ILE A 137 -1.36 -11.71 -12.22
C ILE A 137 -0.57 -11.49 -10.92
N LEU A 138 0.26 -10.46 -10.88
CA LEU A 138 1.15 -10.15 -9.74
C LEU A 138 0.53 -9.07 -8.84
N PHE A 139 -0.79 -9.09 -8.63
CA PHE A 139 -1.57 -8.05 -7.96
C PHE A 139 -1.24 -7.81 -6.47
N ILE A 140 -0.47 -8.72 -5.85
CA ILE A 140 -0.28 -8.78 -4.41
C ILE A 140 0.47 -7.56 -3.85
N ASP A 141 1.54 -7.15 -4.52
CA ASP A 141 2.44 -6.12 -4.03
C ASP A 141 2.95 -5.26 -5.17
N GLY A 142 2.79 -3.94 -5.04
CA GLY A 142 3.17 -2.99 -6.08
C GLY A 142 4.67 -2.99 -6.40
N LEU A 143 5.53 -3.13 -5.39
CA LEU A 143 6.99 -3.13 -5.61
C LEU A 143 7.47 -4.42 -6.27
N ALA A 144 7.01 -5.57 -5.78
CA ALA A 144 7.30 -6.87 -6.36
C ALA A 144 6.77 -6.96 -7.79
N ASN A 145 5.55 -6.47 -8.03
CA ASN A 145 4.95 -6.36 -9.36
C ASN A 145 5.86 -5.52 -10.28
N ALA A 146 6.18 -4.30 -9.87
CA ALA A 146 6.98 -3.39 -10.68
C ALA A 146 8.35 -3.97 -11.03
N MET A 147 9.05 -4.52 -10.04
CA MET A 147 10.37 -5.11 -10.24
C MET A 147 10.31 -6.37 -11.12
N LEU A 148 9.35 -7.27 -10.87
CA LEU A 148 9.31 -8.55 -11.54
C LEU A 148 8.80 -8.44 -12.97
N VAL A 149 7.72 -7.69 -13.20
CA VAL A 149 7.21 -7.40 -14.55
C VAL A 149 8.30 -6.67 -15.34
N GLY A 150 8.89 -5.62 -14.76
CA GLY A 150 9.94 -4.85 -15.41
C GLY A 150 11.14 -5.71 -15.81
N LYS A 151 11.70 -6.50 -14.87
CA LYS A 151 12.86 -7.36 -15.14
C LYS A 151 12.54 -8.49 -16.14
N SER A 152 11.36 -9.09 -16.05
CA SER A 152 10.97 -10.24 -16.89
C SER A 152 10.56 -9.84 -18.30
N MET A 153 9.90 -8.69 -18.45
CA MET A 153 9.41 -8.21 -19.75
C MET A 153 10.49 -7.48 -20.56
N ARG A 154 11.51 -6.93 -19.89
CA ARG A 154 12.57 -6.15 -20.55
C ARG A 154 13.23 -6.85 -21.75
N PRO A 155 13.66 -8.13 -21.68
CA PRO A 155 14.24 -8.80 -22.85
C PRO A 155 13.29 -8.91 -24.05
N ILE A 156 11.98 -8.88 -23.82
CA ILE A 156 10.96 -9.02 -24.88
C ILE A 156 10.58 -7.68 -25.45
N THR A 157 10.41 -6.68 -24.59
CA THR A 157 10.19 -5.30 -25.02
C THR A 157 11.38 -4.79 -25.83
N ASP A 158 12.61 -5.14 -25.42
CA ASP A 158 13.84 -4.80 -26.17
C ASP A 158 13.85 -5.46 -27.56
N ARG A 159 13.41 -6.72 -27.69
CA ARG A 159 13.32 -7.44 -28.98
C ARG A 159 12.31 -6.81 -29.96
N VAL A 160 11.20 -6.27 -29.45
CA VAL A 160 10.20 -5.58 -30.26
C VAL A 160 10.45 -4.07 -30.36
N LYS A 161 11.61 -3.58 -29.91
CA LYS A 161 12.03 -2.17 -29.94
C LYS A 161 11.08 -1.21 -29.22
N MET A 162 10.44 -1.67 -28.15
CA MET A 162 9.68 -0.79 -27.26
C MET A 162 10.66 -0.01 -26.36
N SER A 163 10.42 1.28 -26.19
CA SER A 163 11.21 2.16 -25.31
C SER A 163 11.13 1.71 -23.86
N ARG A 164 12.19 2.00 -23.09
CA ARG A 164 12.24 1.66 -21.66
C ARG A 164 11.31 2.56 -20.85
N GLU A 165 11.09 3.77 -21.31
CA GLU A 165 10.17 4.75 -20.75
C GLU A 165 8.73 4.24 -20.85
N LYS A 166 8.34 3.65 -22.00
CA LYS A 166 7.03 3.03 -22.14
C LYS A 166 6.87 1.78 -21.29
N LEU A 167 7.89 0.92 -21.23
CA LEU A 167 7.87 -0.21 -20.30
C LEU A 167 7.71 0.27 -18.86
N ALA A 168 8.49 1.25 -18.43
CA ALA A 168 8.42 1.83 -17.09
C ALA A 168 7.05 2.43 -16.80
N PHE A 169 6.47 3.17 -17.75
CA PHE A 169 5.12 3.72 -17.65
C PHE A 169 4.08 2.62 -17.43
N ILE A 170 4.07 1.57 -18.27
CA ILE A 170 3.10 0.48 -18.15
C ILE A 170 3.27 -0.24 -16.82
N VAL A 171 4.51 -0.53 -16.42
CA VAL A 171 4.83 -1.25 -15.18
C VAL A 171 4.40 -0.44 -13.94
N ASP A 172 4.76 0.84 -13.86
CA ASP A 172 4.42 1.71 -12.73
C ASP A 172 2.90 1.94 -12.64
N SER A 173 2.29 2.28 -13.79
CA SER A 173 0.85 2.58 -13.89
C SER A 173 -0.05 1.35 -13.79
N THR A 174 0.51 0.14 -13.68
CA THR A 174 -0.26 -1.09 -13.40
C THR A 174 0.00 -1.60 -11.99
N SER A 175 1.21 -1.41 -11.46
CA SER A 175 1.60 -1.94 -10.15
C SER A 175 0.73 -1.42 -9.00
N SER A 176 0.73 -0.10 -8.73
CA SER A 176 -0.06 0.49 -7.65
C SER A 176 -1.58 0.44 -7.90
N PRO A 177 -2.10 0.75 -9.10
CA PRO A 177 -3.54 0.69 -9.38
C PRO A 177 -4.16 -0.70 -9.24
N ILE A 178 -3.46 -1.76 -9.66
CA ILE A 178 -3.95 -3.13 -9.52
C ILE A 178 -3.91 -3.56 -8.06
N ALA A 179 -2.83 -3.25 -7.33
CA ALA A 179 -2.75 -3.52 -5.89
C ALA A 179 -3.86 -2.79 -5.11
N GLY A 180 -4.21 -1.57 -5.55
CA GLY A 180 -5.34 -0.79 -5.07
C GLY A 180 -6.70 -1.16 -5.67
N LEU A 181 -6.83 -2.19 -6.50
CA LEU A 181 -8.14 -2.78 -6.86
C LEU A 181 -8.28 -4.19 -6.30
N SER A 182 -7.17 -4.82 -5.94
CA SER A 182 -7.16 -6.14 -5.34
C SER A 182 -7.77 -6.12 -3.94
N LEU A 183 -8.59 -7.14 -3.68
CA LEU A 183 -9.14 -7.44 -2.35
C LEU A 183 -8.11 -8.04 -1.39
N ILE A 184 -6.97 -8.46 -1.93
CA ILE A 184 -5.88 -9.07 -1.21
C ILE A 184 -4.59 -8.45 -1.74
N SER A 185 -4.03 -7.51 -0.98
CA SER A 185 -2.76 -6.88 -1.32
C SER A 185 -2.03 -6.43 -0.05
N THR A 186 -0.78 -6.00 -0.20
CA THR A 186 0.00 -5.39 0.88
C THR A 186 -0.62 -4.10 1.43
N TRP A 187 -1.55 -3.47 0.71
CA TRP A 187 -2.20 -2.20 1.10
C TRP A 187 -3.57 -2.36 1.75
N VAL A 188 -4.24 -3.50 1.58
CA VAL A 188 -5.60 -3.74 2.12
C VAL A 188 -5.66 -3.54 3.64
N ALA A 189 -4.59 -3.89 4.37
CA ALA A 189 -4.49 -3.68 5.80
C ALA A 189 -4.63 -2.19 6.19
N TYR A 190 -3.90 -1.34 5.47
CA TYR A 190 -3.91 0.11 5.65
C TYR A 190 -5.28 0.68 5.29
N GLU A 191 -5.84 0.29 4.14
CA GLU A 191 -7.16 0.75 3.70
C GLU A 191 -8.26 0.40 4.72
N LEU A 192 -8.30 -0.85 5.19
CA LEU A 192 -9.23 -1.29 6.22
C LEU A 192 -9.05 -0.53 7.53
N SER A 193 -7.81 -0.25 7.93
CA SER A 193 -7.52 0.54 9.14
C SER A 193 -8.03 1.99 9.02
N VAL A 194 -7.83 2.64 7.87
CA VAL A 194 -8.30 4.00 7.62
C VAL A 194 -9.83 4.07 7.56
N ILE A 195 -10.46 3.09 6.90
CA ILE A 195 -11.93 2.98 6.86
C ILE A 195 -12.48 2.83 8.28
N GLN A 196 -11.95 1.89 9.07
CA GLN A 196 -12.41 1.66 10.45
C GLN A 196 -12.29 2.93 11.31
N GLN A 197 -11.15 3.62 11.23
CA GLN A 197 -10.92 4.88 11.95
C GLN A 197 -11.88 5.98 11.51
N GLY A 198 -12.13 6.09 10.21
CA GLY A 198 -13.08 7.05 9.65
C GLY A 198 -14.49 6.88 10.23
N PHE A 199 -15.01 5.66 10.21
CA PHE A 199 -16.34 5.35 10.76
C PHE A 199 -16.39 5.50 12.30
N ALA A 200 -15.35 5.08 13.01
CA ALA A 200 -15.25 5.28 14.45
C ALA A 200 -15.26 6.78 14.83
N ASN A 201 -14.61 7.63 14.03
CA ASN A 201 -14.63 9.08 14.22
C ASN A 201 -15.98 9.71 13.87
N ALA A 202 -16.74 9.09 12.95
CA ALA A 202 -18.11 9.46 12.63
C ALA A 202 -19.17 8.94 13.64
N GLY A 203 -18.73 8.28 14.73
CA GLY A 203 -19.63 7.73 15.74
C GLY A 203 -20.25 6.38 15.38
N GLN A 204 -19.70 5.68 14.38
CA GLN A 204 -20.15 4.36 13.93
C GLN A 204 -19.03 3.33 14.05
N PRO A 205 -18.51 3.03 15.26
CA PRO A 205 -17.36 2.14 15.44
C PRO A 205 -17.65 0.68 15.03
N ASP A 206 -18.91 0.27 14.99
CA ASP A 206 -19.32 -1.10 14.69
C ASP A 206 -19.48 -1.39 13.19
N THR A 207 -19.26 -0.38 12.33
CA THR A 207 -19.29 -0.57 10.87
C THR A 207 -18.13 -1.45 10.44
N ALA A 208 -18.45 -2.55 9.77
CA ALA A 208 -17.46 -3.45 9.23
C ALA A 208 -16.70 -2.82 8.06
N ALA A 209 -15.38 -2.70 8.19
CA ALA A 209 -14.55 -2.06 7.16
C ALA A 209 -14.51 -2.83 5.82
N PHE A 210 -14.62 -4.17 5.83
CA PHE A 210 -14.46 -4.99 4.63
C PHE A 210 -15.61 -4.87 3.62
N PRO A 211 -16.90 -4.91 4.01
CA PRO A 211 -17.99 -4.59 3.09
C PRO A 211 -17.88 -3.20 2.49
N VAL A 212 -17.53 -2.20 3.30
CA VAL A 212 -17.32 -0.83 2.80
C VAL A 212 -16.16 -0.78 1.79
N LEU A 213 -15.09 -1.54 2.03
CA LEU A 213 -14.00 -1.69 1.07
C LEU A 213 -14.52 -2.21 -0.28
N LEU A 214 -15.39 -3.24 -0.28
CA LEU A 214 -16.00 -3.79 -1.49
C LEU A 214 -16.87 -2.75 -2.22
N GLU A 215 -17.70 -2.03 -1.47
CA GLU A 215 -18.54 -0.96 -2.01
C GLU A 215 -17.72 0.21 -2.57
N SER A 216 -16.50 0.42 -2.06
CA SER A 216 -15.61 1.49 -2.53
C SER A 216 -15.00 1.21 -3.91
N ILE A 217 -14.94 -0.04 -4.37
CA ILE A 217 -14.21 -0.43 -5.59
C ILE A 217 -14.65 0.33 -6.84
N PRO A 218 -15.96 0.43 -7.15
CA PRO A 218 -16.41 1.21 -8.31
C PRO A 218 -16.04 2.69 -8.26
N TYR A 219 -15.78 3.23 -7.06
CA TYR A 219 -15.42 4.62 -6.82
C TYR A 219 -13.91 4.87 -6.82
N ARG A 220 -13.07 3.84 -7.07
CA ARG A 220 -11.61 3.99 -7.22
C ARG A 220 -11.24 4.54 -8.59
N PHE A 221 -11.75 5.73 -8.89
CA PHE A 221 -11.68 6.35 -10.22
C PHE A 221 -10.25 6.47 -10.74
N TYR A 222 -9.29 6.87 -9.91
CA TYR A 222 -7.89 6.97 -10.33
C TYR A 222 -7.36 5.61 -10.84
N ASN A 223 -7.56 4.54 -10.06
CA ASN A 223 -7.07 3.21 -10.43
C ASN A 223 -7.71 2.70 -11.71
N ILE A 224 -9.04 2.83 -11.81
CA ILE A 224 -9.82 2.36 -12.96
C ILE A 224 -9.45 3.15 -14.22
N LEU A 225 -9.43 4.48 -14.13
CA LEU A 225 -9.14 5.35 -15.27
C LEU A 225 -7.69 5.23 -15.72
N LEU A 226 -6.72 5.11 -14.81
CA LEU A 226 -5.32 4.94 -15.17
C LEU A 226 -5.09 3.61 -15.88
N LEU A 227 -5.67 2.51 -15.39
CA LEU A 227 -5.60 1.20 -16.07
C LEU A 227 -6.25 1.23 -17.45
N LEU A 228 -7.39 1.92 -17.58
CA LEU A 228 -8.02 2.16 -18.87
C LEU A 228 -7.11 2.97 -19.80
N ILE A 229 -6.49 4.05 -19.32
CA ILE A 229 -5.56 4.87 -20.11
C ILE A 229 -4.38 4.02 -20.59
N VAL A 230 -3.75 3.23 -19.71
CA VAL A 230 -2.65 2.32 -20.07
C VAL A 230 -3.10 1.33 -21.15
N PHE A 231 -4.26 0.70 -20.97
CA PHE A 231 -4.83 -0.21 -21.96
C PHE A 231 -5.04 0.48 -23.32
N LEU A 232 -5.64 1.67 -23.34
CA LEU A 232 -5.88 2.43 -24.57
C LEU A 232 -4.58 2.87 -25.26
N VAL A 233 -3.56 3.30 -24.50
CA VAL A 233 -2.22 3.64 -25.00
C VAL A 233 -1.59 2.43 -25.69
N ILE A 234 -1.66 1.24 -25.08
CA ILE A 234 -1.15 -0.01 -25.67
C ILE A 234 -1.95 -0.39 -26.92
N TRP A 235 -3.28 -0.36 -26.83
CA TRP A 235 -4.19 -0.83 -27.87
C TRP A 235 -4.11 0.02 -29.14
N TYR A 236 -4.24 1.34 -29.00
CA TYR A 236 -4.14 2.27 -30.13
C TYR A 236 -2.70 2.54 -30.55
N GLY A 237 -1.71 2.25 -29.70
CA GLY A 237 -0.31 2.58 -29.95
C GLY A 237 -0.07 4.09 -30.01
N ARG A 238 -0.83 4.87 -29.23
CA ARG A 238 -0.68 6.33 -29.13
C ARG A 238 -0.02 6.69 -27.82
N ASP A 239 1.27 6.95 -27.90
CA ASP A 239 2.10 7.35 -26.77
C ASP A 239 1.89 8.82 -26.41
N LEU A 240 1.91 9.11 -25.11
CA LEU A 240 1.59 10.43 -24.54
C LEU A 240 2.86 11.23 -24.24
N GLY A 241 2.87 12.51 -24.60
CA GLY A 241 3.91 13.46 -24.21
C GLY A 241 5.34 13.00 -24.57
N PRO A 242 6.32 13.15 -23.67
CA PRO A 242 7.72 12.76 -23.90
C PRO A 242 7.92 11.27 -24.24
N MET A 243 6.99 10.39 -23.83
CA MET A 243 7.05 8.97 -24.16
C MET A 243 6.92 8.71 -25.67
N ARG A 244 6.21 9.57 -26.39
CA ARG A 244 6.09 9.49 -27.85
C ARG A 244 7.43 9.69 -28.56
N GLU A 245 8.23 10.61 -28.05
CA GLU A 245 9.59 10.85 -28.57
C GLU A 245 10.49 9.66 -28.26
N ALA A 246 10.40 9.11 -27.05
CA ALA A 246 11.14 7.91 -26.65
C ALA A 246 10.82 6.70 -27.53
N GLU A 247 9.55 6.45 -27.83
CA GLU A 247 9.14 5.39 -28.76
C GLU A 247 9.62 5.63 -30.19
N SER A 248 9.58 6.88 -30.66
CA SER A 248 10.11 7.21 -32.00
C SER A 248 11.62 6.94 -32.09
N ARG A 249 12.39 7.23 -31.03
CA ARG A 249 13.82 6.90 -30.95
C ARG A 249 14.05 5.39 -30.93
N ALA A 250 13.33 4.66 -30.08
CA ALA A 250 13.45 3.21 -29.96
C ALA A 250 13.13 2.50 -31.30
N GLY A 251 12.09 2.95 -32.01
CA GLY A 251 11.73 2.43 -33.34
C GLY A 251 12.82 2.62 -34.40
N LYS A 252 13.61 3.69 -34.31
CA LYS A 252 14.77 3.97 -35.18
C LYS A 252 16.02 3.15 -34.81
N GLY A 253 16.00 2.43 -33.69
CA GLY A 253 17.15 1.67 -33.19
C GLY A 253 18.03 2.42 -32.19
N ASP A 254 17.71 3.68 -31.88
CA ASP A 254 18.32 4.46 -30.80
C ASP A 254 17.70 4.07 -29.45
N ILE A 255 17.84 2.81 -29.07
CA ILE A 255 17.51 2.38 -27.72
C ILE A 255 18.65 2.88 -26.83
N PRO A 256 18.39 3.74 -25.83
CA PRO A 256 19.44 4.14 -24.90
C PRO A 256 19.98 2.89 -24.22
N VAL A 257 21.17 2.46 -24.64
CA VAL A 257 22.00 1.58 -23.82
C VAL A 257 22.50 2.46 -22.70
N THR A 258 21.66 2.69 -21.69
CA THR A 258 22.12 3.28 -20.45
C THR A 258 23.22 2.34 -19.93
N GLN A 259 24.47 2.78 -20.06
CA GLN A 259 25.64 2.15 -19.43
C GLN A 259 25.60 2.31 -17.92
N VAL A 260 24.63 3.06 -17.39
CA VAL A 260 24.32 3.14 -15.97
C VAL A 260 23.64 1.82 -15.57
N PRO A 261 24.30 0.97 -14.76
CA PRO A 261 23.62 -0.19 -14.16
C PRO A 261 22.40 0.32 -13.39
N PRO A 262 21.29 -0.43 -13.32
CA PRO A 262 20.16 -0.03 -12.49
C PRO A 262 20.69 0.34 -11.10
N ALA A 263 20.25 1.49 -10.57
CA ALA A 263 20.58 1.91 -9.23
C ALA A 263 20.20 0.77 -8.28
N ARG A 264 21.19 0.18 -7.60
CA ARG A 264 20.96 -0.92 -6.66
C ARG A 264 20.08 -0.38 -5.54
N LEU A 265 18.81 -0.77 -5.54
CA LEU A 265 17.97 -0.62 -4.36
C LEU A 265 18.53 -1.52 -3.26
N PRO A 266 18.51 -1.12 -1.97
CA PRO A 266 18.89 -2.02 -0.89
C PRO A 266 18.01 -3.27 -0.94
N GLY A 267 18.61 -4.44 -1.22
CA GLY A 267 17.87 -5.70 -1.46
C GLY A 267 17.89 -6.21 -2.91
N ASP A 268 18.43 -5.43 -3.86
CA ASP A 268 18.59 -5.84 -5.27
C ASP A 268 19.73 -6.86 -5.43
N ARG A 269 19.46 -8.10 -4.99
CA ARG A 269 20.28 -9.26 -5.35
C ARG A 269 19.86 -9.68 -6.75
N ASN A 270 20.65 -9.27 -7.75
CA ASN A 270 20.60 -9.77 -9.14
C ASN A 270 20.98 -11.26 -9.21
N VAL A 271 20.25 -12.11 -8.51
CA VAL A 271 20.28 -13.55 -8.72
C VAL A 271 19.09 -13.81 -9.62
N ALA A 272 19.34 -14.20 -10.87
CA ALA A 272 18.30 -14.83 -11.67
C ALA A 272 17.87 -16.08 -10.87
N PRO A 273 16.65 -16.11 -10.31
CA PRO A 273 16.21 -17.25 -9.54
C PRO A 273 16.23 -18.48 -10.46
N PRO A 274 16.52 -19.66 -9.89
CA PRO A 274 16.59 -20.89 -10.68
C PRO A 274 15.28 -21.12 -11.45
N PRO A 275 15.31 -21.82 -12.59
CA PRO A 275 14.11 -22.18 -13.33
C PRO A 275 13.19 -23.01 -12.42
N ALA A 276 12.20 -22.35 -11.84
CA ALA A 276 11.25 -22.96 -10.93
C ALA A 276 9.95 -23.29 -11.68
N PRO A 277 9.22 -24.33 -11.26
CA PRO A 277 7.89 -24.56 -11.79
C PRO A 277 6.94 -23.42 -11.39
N VAL A 278 5.92 -23.17 -12.21
CA VAL A 278 4.89 -22.12 -11.99
C VAL A 278 3.86 -22.54 -10.94
N TRP A 279 3.55 -23.84 -10.87
CA TRP A 279 2.47 -24.38 -10.03
C TRP A 279 2.58 -24.07 -8.52
N PRO A 280 3.77 -23.98 -7.87
CA PRO A 280 3.85 -23.69 -6.45
C PRO A 280 3.34 -22.29 -6.12
N VAL A 281 3.70 -21.31 -6.94
CA VAL A 281 3.23 -19.93 -6.78
C VAL A 281 1.73 -19.85 -7.01
N VAL A 282 1.22 -20.48 -8.08
CA VAL A 282 -0.22 -20.54 -8.32
C VAL A 282 -0.97 -21.19 -7.15
N LEU A 283 -0.40 -22.25 -6.58
CA LEU A 283 -0.97 -22.90 -5.41
C LEU A 283 -0.97 -21.96 -4.19
N CYS A 284 0.12 -21.25 -3.90
CA CYS A 284 0.15 -20.25 -2.83
C CYS A 284 -0.89 -19.13 -3.05
N LEU A 285 -0.99 -18.60 -4.27
CA LEU A 285 -1.99 -17.57 -4.61
C LEU A 285 -3.40 -18.10 -4.40
N ALA A 286 -3.70 -19.32 -4.86
CA ALA A 286 -4.98 -19.96 -4.66
C ALA A 286 -5.27 -20.17 -3.18
N THR A 287 -4.31 -20.69 -2.41
CA THR A 287 -4.45 -20.88 -0.95
C THR A 287 -4.72 -19.57 -0.22
N LEU A 288 -4.06 -18.48 -0.60
CA LEU A 288 -4.31 -17.17 -0.01
C LEU A 288 -5.73 -16.68 -0.34
N ILE A 289 -6.10 -16.70 -1.62
CA ILE A 289 -7.41 -16.23 -2.09
C ILE A 289 -8.53 -17.04 -1.43
N PHE A 290 -8.51 -18.36 -1.59
CA PHE A 290 -9.54 -19.22 -1.02
C PHE A 290 -9.49 -19.22 0.51
N GLY A 291 -8.31 -19.14 1.12
CA GLY A 291 -8.15 -19.06 2.57
C GLY A 291 -8.81 -17.81 3.17
N VAL A 292 -8.62 -16.65 2.53
CA VAL A 292 -9.28 -15.41 2.95
C VAL A 292 -10.79 -15.53 2.80
N PHE A 293 -11.31 -15.89 1.62
CA PHE A 293 -12.76 -15.92 1.40
C PHE A 293 -13.46 -17.00 2.23
N ALA A 294 -12.88 -18.20 2.33
CA ALA A 294 -13.40 -19.26 3.19
C ALA A 294 -13.31 -18.87 4.67
N GLY A 295 -12.24 -18.16 5.05
CA GLY A 295 -12.05 -17.65 6.40
C GLY A 295 -13.07 -16.62 6.82
N LEU A 296 -13.33 -15.64 5.95
CA LEU A 296 -14.37 -14.64 6.16
C LEU A 296 -15.74 -15.30 6.26
N TYR A 297 -16.02 -16.29 5.41
CA TYR A 297 -17.29 -17.02 5.45
C TYR A 297 -17.47 -17.81 6.76
N TRP A 298 -16.43 -18.55 7.16
CA TRP A 298 -16.48 -19.40 8.35
C TRP A 298 -16.52 -18.59 9.64
N GLN A 299 -15.61 -17.63 9.79
CA GLN A 299 -15.56 -16.78 10.98
C GLN A 299 -16.79 -15.87 11.09
N GLY A 300 -17.35 -15.46 9.95
CA GLY A 300 -18.57 -14.68 9.85
C GLY A 300 -19.87 -15.43 10.18
N GLY A 301 -19.79 -16.73 10.47
CA GLY A 301 -20.96 -17.56 10.81
C GLY A 301 -21.77 -18.06 9.60
N GLY A 302 -21.21 -18.02 8.39
CA GLY A 302 -21.87 -18.49 7.17
C GLY A 302 -22.23 -19.98 7.18
N THR A 303 -21.64 -20.78 8.06
CA THR A 303 -21.94 -22.23 8.19
C THR A 303 -23.28 -22.53 8.86
N VAL A 304 -23.95 -21.53 9.43
CA VAL A 304 -25.22 -21.71 10.18
C VAL A 304 -26.46 -21.55 9.27
N THR A 305 -26.30 -20.96 8.08
CA THR A 305 -27.39 -20.64 7.15
C THR A 305 -27.23 -21.34 5.80
N THR A 306 -28.33 -21.43 5.02
CA THR A 306 -28.32 -21.91 3.63
C THR A 306 -27.35 -21.09 2.78
N PHE A 307 -26.52 -21.74 1.96
CA PHE A 307 -25.54 -21.06 1.11
C PHE A 307 -26.24 -20.18 0.06
N SER A 308 -26.14 -18.87 0.22
CA SER A 308 -26.61 -17.85 -0.73
C SER A 308 -25.63 -16.68 -0.81
N LEU A 309 -25.69 -15.90 -1.90
CA LEU A 309 -24.87 -14.69 -2.06
C LEU A 309 -25.12 -13.66 -0.95
N GLY A 310 -26.39 -13.49 -0.53
CA GLY A 310 -26.73 -12.60 0.59
C GLY A 310 -26.11 -13.04 1.91
N THR A 311 -26.23 -14.33 2.25
CA THR A 311 -25.61 -14.89 3.47
C THR A 311 -24.09 -14.81 3.46
N MET A 312 -23.45 -14.85 2.28
CA MET A 312 -22.00 -14.72 2.15
C MET A 312 -21.53 -13.29 2.43
N ILE A 313 -22.24 -12.30 1.88
CA ILE A 313 -21.98 -10.88 2.14
C ILE A 313 -22.21 -10.56 3.62
N ASP A 314 -23.30 -11.06 4.20
CA ASP A 314 -23.59 -10.88 5.62
C ASP A 314 -22.51 -11.52 6.52
N ALA A 315 -22.07 -12.74 6.19
CA ALA A 315 -20.99 -13.39 6.91
C ALA A 315 -19.69 -12.57 6.82
N PHE A 316 -19.34 -12.06 5.64
CA PHE A 316 -18.16 -11.22 5.46
C PHE A 316 -18.22 -9.94 6.26
N GLY A 317 -19.41 -9.34 6.41
CA GLY A 317 -19.61 -8.17 7.27
C GLY A 317 -19.48 -8.45 8.75
N ARG A 318 -19.75 -9.67 9.21
CA ARG A 318 -19.60 -10.06 10.63
C ARG A 318 -18.19 -10.55 10.97
N ALA A 319 -17.41 -10.94 9.97
CA ALA A 319 -16.08 -11.50 10.18
C ALA A 319 -15.09 -10.42 10.68
N ASN A 320 -14.20 -10.82 11.59
CA ASN A 320 -13.00 -10.07 11.90
C ASN A 320 -11.98 -10.28 10.79
N ALA A 321 -12.13 -9.47 9.72
CA ALA A 321 -11.32 -9.57 8.52
C ALA A 321 -9.81 -9.48 8.81
N ALA A 322 -9.39 -8.59 9.72
CA ALA A 322 -7.98 -8.45 10.08
C ALA A 322 -7.40 -9.76 10.62
N LEU A 323 -8.12 -10.45 11.51
CA LEU A 323 -7.69 -11.75 12.03
C LEU A 323 -7.68 -12.83 10.94
N VAL A 324 -8.66 -12.83 10.04
CA VAL A 324 -8.70 -13.76 8.89
C VAL A 324 -7.49 -13.61 7.99
N PHE A 325 -7.13 -12.37 7.67
CA PHE A 325 -5.94 -12.09 6.88
C PHE A 325 -4.66 -12.60 7.54
N VAL A 326 -4.53 -12.49 8.87
CA VAL A 326 -3.36 -13.00 9.60
C VAL A 326 -3.19 -14.51 9.40
N TRP A 327 -4.20 -15.31 9.75
CA TRP A 327 -4.02 -16.77 9.71
C TRP A 327 -4.03 -17.33 8.28
N ALA A 328 -4.76 -16.71 7.33
CA ALA A 328 -4.72 -17.10 5.92
C ALA A 328 -3.33 -16.83 5.30
N THR A 329 -2.73 -15.68 5.64
CA THR A 329 -1.36 -15.35 5.21
C THR A 329 -0.33 -16.24 5.89
N ALA A 330 -0.52 -16.58 7.17
CA ALA A 330 0.31 -17.53 7.90
C ALA A 330 0.33 -18.92 7.25
N ALA A 331 -0.85 -19.47 6.97
CA ALA A 331 -1.00 -20.76 6.32
C ALA A 331 -0.35 -20.76 4.93
N THR A 332 -0.52 -19.67 4.17
CA THR A 332 0.09 -19.51 2.85
C THR A 332 1.61 -19.40 2.94
N ALA A 333 2.14 -18.65 3.91
CA ALA A 333 3.59 -18.52 4.11
C ALA A 333 4.23 -19.86 4.48
N LEU A 334 3.59 -20.64 5.36
CA LEU A 334 4.03 -22.00 5.69
C LEU A 334 4.02 -22.90 4.47
N LEU A 335 2.96 -22.86 3.66
CA LEU A 335 2.88 -23.59 2.41
C LEU A 335 4.00 -23.17 1.45
N ALA A 336 4.25 -21.88 1.28
CA ALA A 336 5.32 -21.36 0.43
C ALA A 336 6.70 -21.84 0.89
N MET A 337 6.95 -21.89 2.21
CA MET A 337 8.19 -22.46 2.77
C MET A 337 8.34 -23.95 2.41
N VAL A 338 7.29 -24.75 2.62
CA VAL A 338 7.30 -26.19 2.29
C VAL A 338 7.54 -26.41 0.80
N LEU A 339 6.86 -25.65 -0.05
CA LEU A 339 6.98 -25.76 -1.50
C LEU A 339 8.36 -25.34 -1.99
N ASN A 340 8.90 -24.22 -1.50
CA ASN A 340 10.24 -23.75 -1.86
C ASN A 340 11.34 -24.76 -1.46
N ARG A 341 11.13 -25.49 -0.35
CA ARG A 341 12.01 -26.58 0.06
C ARG A 341 11.90 -27.78 -0.88
N TRP A 342 10.68 -28.15 -1.28
CA TRP A 342 10.44 -29.32 -2.12
C TRP A 342 10.89 -29.12 -3.57
N THR A 343 10.71 -27.93 -4.13
CA THR A 343 11.10 -27.64 -5.52
C THR A 343 12.60 -27.42 -5.70
N GLY A 344 13.37 -27.38 -4.61
CA GLY A 344 14.82 -27.13 -4.67
C GLY A 344 15.17 -25.74 -5.21
N SER A 345 14.25 -24.77 -5.08
CA SER A 345 14.47 -23.38 -5.53
C SER A 345 15.55 -22.65 -4.73
N HIS A 346 15.97 -23.25 -3.60
CA HIS A 346 17.08 -22.80 -2.75
C HIS A 346 18.13 -23.91 -2.69
N GLY A 347 19.40 -23.54 -2.53
CA GLY A 347 20.46 -24.52 -2.27
C GLY A 347 20.07 -25.41 -1.07
N ARG A 348 20.48 -26.68 -1.07
CA ARG A 348 20.04 -27.68 -0.05
C ARG A 348 20.33 -27.25 1.41
N ASP A 349 21.28 -26.32 1.57
CA ASP A 349 21.78 -25.72 2.83
C ASP A 349 21.29 -24.28 3.11
N GLU A 350 20.48 -23.67 2.24
CA GLU A 350 19.96 -22.31 2.47
C GLU A 350 18.73 -22.33 3.39
N SER A 351 18.67 -21.38 4.33
CA SER A 351 17.51 -21.22 5.23
C SER A 351 16.27 -20.80 4.45
N VAL A 352 15.21 -21.60 4.55
CA VAL A 352 13.89 -21.31 3.96
C VAL A 352 13.15 -20.20 4.72
N VAL A 353 13.56 -19.95 5.98
CA VAL A 353 12.92 -18.98 6.87
C VAL A 353 13.54 -17.59 6.74
N GLN A 354 14.83 -17.49 6.42
CA GLN A 354 15.51 -16.20 6.29
C GLN A 354 14.84 -15.27 5.25
N PRO A 355 14.44 -15.73 4.05
CA PRO A 355 13.68 -14.90 3.12
C PRO A 355 12.40 -14.33 3.71
N PHE A 356 11.69 -15.09 4.54
CA PHE A 356 10.46 -14.61 5.16
C PHE A 356 10.75 -13.43 6.11
N PHE A 357 11.78 -13.53 6.95
CA PHE A 357 12.18 -12.42 7.82
C PHE A 357 12.75 -11.23 7.02
N ASP A 358 13.47 -11.48 5.93
CA ASP A 358 13.94 -10.43 5.04
C ASP A 358 12.76 -9.64 4.44
N GLY A 359 11.67 -10.33 4.07
CA GLY A 359 10.43 -9.70 3.60
C GLY A 359 9.69 -8.94 4.70
N MET A 360 9.61 -9.49 5.92
CA MET A 360 9.06 -8.77 7.07
C MET A 360 9.83 -7.47 7.34
N ASN A 361 11.16 -7.51 7.26
CA ASN A 361 12.03 -6.35 7.47
C ASN A 361 11.81 -5.24 6.43
N GLN A 362 11.48 -5.60 5.18
CA GLN A 362 11.14 -4.63 4.14
C GLN A 362 9.85 -3.85 4.48
N LEU A 363 8.88 -4.49 5.13
CA LEU A 363 7.62 -3.86 5.54
C LEU A 363 7.63 -3.29 6.95
N PHE A 364 8.71 -3.45 7.72
CA PHE A 364 8.81 -2.92 9.08
C PHE A 364 8.70 -1.39 9.13
N LEU A 365 9.46 -0.66 8.30
CA LEU A 365 9.39 0.80 8.28
C LEU A 365 8.03 1.33 7.77
N PRO A 366 7.43 0.78 6.69
CA PRO A 366 6.04 1.08 6.32
C PRO A 366 5.04 0.81 7.45
N ALA A 367 5.18 -0.31 8.18
CA ALA A 367 4.30 -0.66 9.29
C ALA A 367 4.35 0.34 10.46
N LEU A 368 5.49 1.00 10.70
CA LEU A 368 5.59 2.08 11.70
C LEU A 368 4.75 3.32 11.34
N ILE A 369 4.44 3.54 10.06
CA ILE A 369 3.55 4.63 9.64
C ILE A 369 2.15 4.40 10.21
N LEU A 370 1.66 3.16 10.22
CA LEU A 370 0.37 2.80 10.84
C LEU A 370 0.37 3.15 12.33
N VAL A 371 1.42 2.77 13.05
CA VAL A 371 1.53 3.03 14.49
C VAL A 371 1.52 4.53 14.78
N PHE A 372 2.32 5.32 14.07
CA PHE A 372 2.32 6.78 14.26
C PHE A 372 1.02 7.44 13.80
N ALA A 373 0.36 6.89 12.77
CA ALA A 373 -0.95 7.36 12.33
C ALA A 373 -2.02 7.08 13.40
N TRP A 374 -1.99 5.92 14.06
CA TRP A 374 -2.91 5.62 15.16
C TRP A 374 -2.70 6.53 16.36
N MET A 375 -1.45 6.82 16.71
CA MET A 375 -1.13 7.79 17.77
C MET A 375 -1.68 9.17 17.43
N LEU A 376 -1.42 9.66 16.21
CA LEU A 376 -1.92 10.94 15.73
C LEU A 376 -3.46 10.98 15.71
N ASN A 377 -4.11 9.94 15.18
CA ASN A 377 -5.57 9.84 15.14
C ASN A 377 -6.19 9.80 16.54
N SER A 378 -5.59 9.07 17.49
CA SER A 378 -6.04 9.01 18.88
C SER A 378 -6.05 10.39 19.53
N VAL A 379 -4.96 11.14 19.37
CA VAL A 379 -4.84 12.52 19.87
C VAL A 379 -5.85 13.47 19.21
N ILE A 380 -5.97 13.43 17.88
CA ILE A 380 -6.91 14.27 17.12
C ILE A 380 -8.37 13.96 17.51
N LYS A 381 -8.68 12.69 17.77
CA LYS A 381 -10.01 12.25 18.21
C LYS A 381 -10.34 12.84 19.59
N GLU A 382 -9.39 12.82 20.52
CA GLU A 382 -9.56 13.42 21.85
C GLU A 382 -9.70 14.95 21.78
N LEU A 383 -8.96 15.61 20.88
CA LEU A 383 -9.13 17.04 20.60
C LEU A 383 -10.48 17.39 19.93
N GLY A 384 -11.25 16.41 19.48
CA GLY A 384 -12.57 16.65 18.90
C GLY A 384 -12.56 17.21 17.48
N ALA A 385 -11.49 17.03 16.72
CA ALA A 385 -11.34 17.63 15.40
C ALA A 385 -12.42 17.25 14.39
N ALA A 386 -12.91 16.01 14.44
CA ALA A 386 -14.02 15.56 13.59
C ALA A 386 -15.29 16.37 13.84
N LYS A 387 -15.60 16.69 15.11
CA LYS A 387 -16.77 17.51 15.48
C LYS A 387 -16.60 18.95 15.00
N TYR A 388 -15.40 19.50 15.15
CA TYR A 388 -15.09 20.85 14.68
C TYR A 388 -15.27 20.97 13.15
N LEU A 389 -14.69 20.03 12.37
CA LEU A 389 -14.86 20.00 10.92
C LEU A 389 -16.32 19.81 10.50
N ALA A 390 -17.05 18.92 11.16
CA ALA A 390 -18.47 18.71 10.89
C ALA A 390 -19.29 19.97 11.13
N GLY A 391 -19.00 20.73 12.21
CA GLY A 391 -19.65 22.01 12.48
C GLY A 391 -19.32 23.11 11.45
N LEU A 392 -18.10 23.12 10.92
CA LEU A 392 -17.65 24.12 9.95
C LEU A 392 -18.13 23.83 8.51
N LEU A 393 -18.21 22.56 8.14
CA LEU A 393 -18.55 22.11 6.78
C LEU A 393 -20.01 21.70 6.62
N GLY A 394 -20.74 21.45 7.73
CA GLY A 394 -21.99 20.71 7.77
C GLY A 394 -23.06 21.15 6.76
N GLU A 395 -23.34 22.44 6.64
CA GLU A 395 -24.34 22.95 5.67
C GLU A 395 -23.71 23.57 4.41
N ALA A 396 -22.42 23.90 4.46
CA ALA A 396 -21.75 24.66 3.41
C ALA A 396 -21.16 23.77 2.29
N MET A 397 -20.91 22.49 2.56
CA MET A 397 -20.23 21.60 1.62
C MET A 397 -21.12 20.44 1.17
N HIS A 398 -21.47 20.45 -0.12
CA HIS A 398 -22.16 19.30 -0.72
C HIS A 398 -21.26 18.05 -0.65
N PRO A 399 -21.73 16.91 -0.09
CA PRO A 399 -20.91 15.70 0.11
C PRO A 399 -20.21 15.19 -1.16
N GLY A 400 -20.80 15.44 -2.34
CA GLY A 400 -20.21 15.09 -3.64
C GLY A 400 -18.86 15.75 -3.95
N TRP A 401 -18.44 16.80 -3.24
CA TRP A 401 -17.11 17.40 -3.42
C TRP A 401 -15.99 16.63 -2.70
N LEU A 402 -16.32 15.80 -1.70
CA LEU A 402 -15.33 15.08 -0.89
C LEU A 402 -14.38 14.21 -1.72
N PRO A 403 -14.84 13.39 -2.71
CA PRO A 403 -13.94 12.60 -3.54
C PRO A 403 -12.97 13.47 -4.36
N ALA A 404 -13.45 14.58 -4.93
CA ALA A 404 -12.64 15.47 -5.76
C ALA A 404 -11.56 16.20 -4.93
N LEU A 405 -11.94 16.72 -3.76
CA LEU A 405 -10.99 17.38 -2.84
C LEU A 405 -9.95 16.39 -2.30
N THR A 406 -10.38 15.19 -1.91
CA THR A 406 -9.48 14.13 -1.44
C THR A 406 -8.49 13.72 -2.54
N PHE A 407 -8.96 13.58 -3.78
CA PHE A 407 -8.10 13.30 -4.93
C PHE A 407 -7.07 14.42 -5.18
N LEU A 408 -7.50 15.69 -5.20
CA LEU A 408 -6.61 16.83 -5.42
C LEU A 408 -5.53 16.94 -4.33
N LEU A 409 -5.93 16.79 -3.06
CA LEU A 409 -4.99 16.78 -1.94
C LEU A 409 -4.01 15.60 -2.07
N GLY A 410 -4.50 14.41 -2.36
CA GLY A 410 -3.67 13.23 -2.61
C GLY A 410 -2.68 13.43 -3.75
N ALA A 411 -3.11 14.03 -4.86
CA ALA A 411 -2.26 14.33 -6.01
C ALA A 411 -1.16 15.35 -5.68
N VAL A 412 -1.50 16.41 -4.93
CA VAL A 412 -0.51 17.39 -4.45
C VAL A 412 0.50 16.73 -3.49
N ILE A 413 0.02 15.82 -2.63
CA ILE A 413 0.87 15.06 -1.72
C ILE A 413 1.85 14.19 -2.51
N SER A 414 1.35 13.29 -3.36
CA SER A 414 2.14 12.39 -4.22
C SER A 414 3.18 13.14 -5.06
N PHE A 415 2.76 14.23 -5.73
CA PHE A 415 3.67 15.05 -6.54
C PHE A 415 4.82 15.65 -5.73
N SER A 416 4.55 16.14 -4.52
CA SER A 416 5.56 16.84 -3.72
C SER A 416 6.46 15.89 -2.93
N THR A 417 5.97 14.69 -2.57
CA THR A 417 6.79 13.64 -1.95
C THR A 417 7.62 12.86 -2.97
N GLY A 418 7.30 12.96 -4.27
CA GLY A 418 7.99 12.24 -5.34
C GLY A 418 7.73 10.74 -5.31
N THR A 419 6.62 10.33 -4.71
CA THR A 419 6.15 8.94 -4.61
C THR A 419 4.90 8.80 -5.46
N SER A 420 4.86 7.81 -6.36
CA SER A 420 3.72 7.51 -7.26
C SER A 420 2.41 7.44 -6.48
#